data_AF-X0TDD6-F1
#
_entry.id   AF-X0TDD6-F1
#
_cell.length_a   1.000
_cell.length_b   1.000
_cell.length_c   1.000
_cell.angle_alpha   90.00
_cell.angle_beta   90.00
_cell.angle_gamma   90.00
#
_symmetry.space_group_name_H-M   'P 1'
#
loop_
_entity.id
_entity.type
_entity.pdbx_description
1 polymer ?
#
loop_
_entity_poly.entity_id
_entity_poly.type
_entity_poly.pdbx_seq_one_letter_code
_entity_poly.pdbx_strand_id
1 'polypeptide(L)'
;HLPDPFDPTPVQRGIKVYYTDITVGGVSFAILEDRKFKSGPKGLIPRQGPRPDHIVNPDYDPKSIDVEGATLLGERQLKFLRDWGADWHDCEMKAVLSQTIFCGGAHVHGKVGGRVHADLDANGWPQTGRNKALHEMRKSFSVHIAGDQHLGTIFHHGIDEWNDAAYSFCVPSIANLYLRWWAPLEPGKNRLEGMPNYTGEHLDGMGNKVTCWAAANPGDKPNGGGKLTTRAAGFGVVKFNKKKRTITMGCWPRNVNIADPDSKQYPGWPKTISQEDNYARQAVAWLPTLQFTGTVDPVVQVVDESEGQIVYTLRIKGDSYRPKVFKKGSYTVNVEQGKLRKSLKGIRTLGADEDQTLKVELGSD
;
A
#
# COMPACT_ATOMS: atom_id res chain seq x y z
N HIS A 1 -24.00 6.35 -1.31
CA HIS A 1 -23.65 5.50 -2.48
C HIS A 1 -22.23 5.81 -2.89
N LEU A 2 -21.52 4.85 -3.51
CA LEU A 2 -20.24 5.17 -4.16
C LEU A 2 -20.49 6.03 -5.41
N PRO A 3 -19.52 6.86 -5.83
CA PRO A 3 -19.56 7.48 -7.15
C PRO A 3 -19.62 6.44 -8.27
N ASP A 4 -19.92 6.91 -9.49
CA ASP A 4 -19.95 6.04 -10.66
C ASP A 4 -18.57 5.41 -10.93
N PRO A 5 -18.49 4.17 -11.42
CA PRO A 5 -17.21 3.51 -11.67
C PRO A 5 -16.39 4.27 -12.70
N PHE A 6 -15.07 4.29 -12.52
CA PHE A 6 -14.13 4.95 -13.42
C PHE A 6 -14.27 4.50 -14.88
N ASP A 7 -14.51 3.21 -15.08
CA ASP A 7 -15.00 2.67 -16.34
C ASP A 7 -16.10 1.63 -16.04
N PRO A 8 -17.37 1.93 -16.37
CA PRO A 8 -18.53 1.13 -15.96
C PRO A 8 -18.72 -0.15 -16.81
N THR A 9 -17.82 -0.43 -17.76
CA THR A 9 -17.92 -1.61 -18.64
C THR A 9 -17.99 -2.89 -17.79
N PRO A 10 -19.04 -3.72 -17.90
CA PRO A 10 -19.14 -4.95 -17.15
C PRO A 10 -17.98 -5.91 -17.42
N VAL A 11 -17.62 -6.72 -16.43
CA VAL A 11 -16.75 -7.89 -16.67
C VAL A 11 -17.57 -9.03 -17.30
N GLN A 12 -16.92 -10.16 -17.57
CA GLN A 12 -17.57 -11.33 -18.18
C GLN A 12 -18.89 -11.69 -17.49
N ARG A 13 -19.84 -12.22 -18.27
CA ARG A 13 -21.21 -12.54 -17.85
C ARG A 13 -22.04 -11.33 -17.42
N GLY A 14 -21.67 -10.12 -17.83
CA GLY A 14 -22.45 -8.91 -17.60
C GLY A 14 -22.42 -8.41 -16.15
N ILE A 15 -21.43 -8.86 -15.36
CA ILE A 15 -21.29 -8.46 -13.95
C ILE A 15 -20.80 -7.02 -13.90
N LYS A 16 -21.56 -6.15 -13.23
CA LYS A 16 -21.20 -4.74 -13.05
C LYS A 16 -19.97 -4.57 -12.15
N VAL A 17 -19.27 -3.47 -12.38
CA VAL A 17 -18.08 -3.01 -11.64
C VAL A 17 -18.44 -1.78 -10.78
N TYR A 18 -17.65 -1.52 -9.75
CA TYR A 18 -17.74 -0.41 -8.80
C TYR A 18 -16.40 0.30 -8.51
N TYR A 19 -15.26 -0.11 -9.10
CA TYR A 19 -13.99 0.56 -8.83
C TYR A 19 -14.05 2.04 -9.24
N THR A 20 -13.72 2.92 -8.29
CA THR A 20 -13.88 4.37 -8.37
C THR A 20 -13.01 5.01 -7.29
N ASP A 21 -12.90 6.33 -7.27
CA ASP A 21 -12.43 7.05 -6.11
C ASP A 21 -13.52 7.87 -5.41
N ILE A 22 -13.24 8.31 -4.19
CA ILE A 22 -14.05 9.30 -3.45
C ILE A 22 -13.13 10.17 -2.59
N THR A 23 -13.39 11.47 -2.54
CA THR A 23 -12.67 12.40 -1.68
C THR A 23 -13.53 12.80 -0.48
N VAL A 24 -13.01 12.54 0.73
CA VAL A 24 -13.70 12.87 2.00
C VAL A 24 -12.72 13.57 2.93
N GLY A 25 -13.09 14.76 3.42
CA GLY A 25 -12.25 15.53 4.35
C GLY A 25 -10.89 15.97 3.78
N GLY A 26 -10.75 16.02 2.45
CA GLY A 26 -9.49 16.28 1.75
C GLY A 26 -8.55 15.07 1.66
N VAL A 27 -9.04 13.85 1.93
CA VAL A 27 -8.33 12.60 1.63
C VAL A 27 -9.04 11.90 0.50
N SER A 28 -8.32 11.57 -0.57
CA SER A 28 -8.87 10.84 -1.71
C SER A 28 -8.60 9.34 -1.55
N PHE A 29 -9.64 8.53 -1.72
CA PHE A 29 -9.62 7.08 -1.55
C PHE A 29 -9.88 6.41 -2.88
N ALA A 30 -8.89 5.70 -3.43
CA ALA A 30 -9.14 4.75 -4.53
C ALA A 30 -9.79 3.48 -3.97
N ILE A 31 -10.88 3.04 -4.58
CA ILE A 31 -11.63 1.83 -4.21
C ILE A 31 -11.44 0.81 -5.32
N LEU A 32 -10.81 -0.31 -4.99
CA LEU A 32 -10.48 -1.38 -5.94
C LEU A 32 -11.46 -2.56 -5.89
N GLU A 33 -11.46 -3.32 -6.97
CA GLU A 33 -12.18 -4.57 -7.16
C GLU A 33 -11.22 -5.72 -7.45
N ASP A 34 -10.21 -5.88 -6.61
CA ASP A 34 -9.19 -6.91 -6.76
C ASP A 34 -9.79 -8.31 -6.92
N ARG A 35 -10.89 -8.65 -6.23
CA ARG A 35 -11.50 -9.99 -6.33
C ARG A 35 -12.15 -10.31 -7.68
N LYS A 36 -12.75 -9.34 -8.36
CA LYS A 36 -13.45 -9.61 -9.64
C LYS A 36 -12.47 -9.71 -10.82
N PHE A 37 -11.31 -9.07 -10.70
CA PHE A 37 -10.32 -8.98 -11.77
C PHE A 37 -9.18 -9.99 -11.59
N LYS A 38 -8.95 -10.45 -10.35
CA LYS A 38 -7.90 -11.41 -10.05
C LYS A 38 -8.21 -12.78 -10.65
N SER A 39 -7.20 -13.38 -11.26
CA SER A 39 -7.24 -14.76 -11.73
C SER A 39 -7.41 -15.74 -10.57
N GLY A 40 -8.14 -16.84 -10.77
CA GLY A 40 -8.14 -17.96 -9.83
C GLY A 40 -6.98 -18.92 -10.14
N PRO A 41 -6.25 -19.45 -9.14
CA PRO A 41 -5.11 -20.34 -9.40
C PRO A 41 -5.52 -21.71 -9.98
N LYS A 42 -6.78 -22.12 -9.79
CA LYS A 42 -7.29 -23.41 -10.29
C LYS A 42 -7.22 -23.47 -11.82
N GLY A 43 -6.38 -24.38 -12.32
CA GLY A 43 -6.18 -24.60 -13.76
C GLY A 43 -5.10 -23.71 -14.39
N LEU A 44 -4.57 -22.73 -13.66
CA LEU A 44 -3.42 -21.92 -14.10
C LEU A 44 -2.10 -22.45 -13.55
N ILE A 45 -2.12 -23.03 -12.34
CA ILE A 45 -0.96 -23.63 -11.71
C ILE A 45 -1.30 -25.04 -11.19
N PRO A 46 -0.31 -25.95 -11.07
CA PRO A 46 -0.50 -27.23 -10.41
C PRO A 46 -0.98 -27.07 -8.97
N ARG A 47 -1.84 -27.97 -8.51
CA ARG A 47 -2.31 -27.98 -7.11
C ARG A 47 -1.17 -28.43 -6.20
N GLN A 48 -0.81 -27.59 -5.22
CA GLN A 48 0.29 -27.84 -4.28
C GLN A 48 -0.17 -27.87 -2.80
N GLY A 49 -1.46 -28.12 -2.59
CA GLY A 49 -2.07 -28.14 -1.26
C GLY A 49 -3.53 -28.60 -1.25
N PRO A 50 -4.18 -28.59 -0.08
CA PRO A 50 -5.55 -29.06 0.08
C PRO A 50 -6.57 -28.19 -0.64
N ARG A 51 -6.24 -26.94 -0.99
CA ARG A 51 -7.04 -26.08 -1.86
C ARG A 51 -6.21 -25.59 -3.05
N PRO A 52 -6.83 -25.21 -4.19
CA PRO A 52 -6.09 -24.71 -5.36
C PRO A 52 -5.24 -23.46 -5.08
N ASP A 53 -5.61 -22.69 -4.07
CA ASP A 53 -4.98 -21.45 -3.62
C ASP A 53 -4.02 -21.64 -2.45
N HIS A 54 -3.78 -22.87 -2.00
CA HIS A 54 -2.87 -23.17 -0.90
C HIS A 54 -1.61 -23.88 -1.42
N ILE A 55 -0.46 -23.41 -0.97
CA ILE A 55 0.82 -24.12 -1.08
C ILE A 55 1.31 -24.45 0.31
N VAL A 56 1.64 -25.73 0.56
CA VAL A 56 2.10 -26.19 1.89
C VAL A 56 3.58 -26.55 1.92
N ASN A 57 4.18 -26.88 0.77
CA ASN A 57 5.60 -27.20 0.67
C ASN A 57 6.44 -25.92 0.81
N PRO A 58 7.29 -25.77 1.83
CA PRO A 58 8.16 -24.61 1.96
C PRO A 58 9.32 -24.59 0.97
N ASP A 59 9.65 -25.74 0.36
CA ASP A 59 10.80 -25.88 -0.54
C ASP A 59 10.42 -25.70 -2.03
N TYR A 60 9.21 -25.23 -2.31
CA TYR A 60 8.77 -24.96 -3.68
C TYR A 60 9.44 -23.71 -4.25
N ASP A 61 9.58 -23.62 -5.58
CA ASP A 61 10.05 -22.40 -6.24
C ASP A 61 8.90 -21.39 -6.37
N PRO A 62 8.93 -20.22 -5.71
CA PRO A 62 7.88 -19.21 -5.84
C PRO A 62 7.73 -18.67 -7.27
N LYS A 63 8.76 -18.74 -8.12
CA LYS A 63 8.65 -18.31 -9.52
C LYS A 63 7.75 -19.24 -10.34
N SER A 64 7.62 -20.51 -9.94
CA SER A 64 6.79 -21.50 -10.65
C SER A 64 5.29 -21.16 -10.67
N ILE A 65 4.84 -20.24 -9.81
CA ILE A 65 3.45 -19.81 -9.72
C ILE A 65 3.19 -18.43 -10.33
N ASP A 66 4.23 -17.64 -10.64
CA ASP A 66 4.07 -16.36 -11.35
C ASP A 66 3.98 -16.59 -12.86
N VAL A 67 2.83 -17.14 -13.28
CA VAL A 67 2.63 -17.60 -14.66
C VAL A 67 2.12 -16.49 -15.59
N GLU A 68 2.53 -16.56 -16.86
CA GLU A 68 2.02 -15.67 -17.89
C GLU A 68 0.49 -15.76 -18.02
N GLY A 69 -0.16 -14.61 -18.25
CA GLY A 69 -1.62 -14.51 -18.35
C GLY A 69 -2.35 -14.43 -17.00
N ALA A 70 -1.71 -14.78 -15.87
CA ALA A 70 -2.29 -14.52 -14.56
C ALA A 70 -2.36 -13.02 -14.30
N THR A 71 -3.53 -12.56 -13.86
CA THR A 71 -3.85 -11.14 -13.66
C THR A 71 -4.27 -10.89 -12.22
N LEU A 72 -3.88 -9.74 -11.67
CA LEU A 72 -4.37 -9.26 -10.37
C LEU A 72 -5.44 -8.17 -10.54
N LEU A 73 -5.03 -6.95 -10.88
CA LEU A 73 -5.96 -5.82 -11.10
C LEU A 73 -6.42 -5.71 -12.56
N GLY A 74 -5.61 -6.17 -13.51
CA GLY A 74 -5.82 -5.96 -14.94
C GLY A 74 -5.58 -4.52 -15.37
N GLU A 75 -5.45 -4.30 -16.69
CA GLU A 75 -5.08 -2.96 -17.21
C GLU A 75 -6.12 -1.89 -16.88
N ARG A 76 -7.40 -2.24 -16.81
CA ARG A 76 -8.48 -1.28 -16.51
C ARG A 76 -8.29 -0.62 -15.13
N GLN A 77 -7.98 -1.40 -14.10
CA GLN A 77 -7.74 -0.87 -12.76
C GLN A 77 -6.34 -0.27 -12.60
N LEU A 78 -5.33 -0.77 -13.33
CA LEU A 78 -4.00 -0.14 -13.37
C LEU A 78 -4.06 1.25 -14.02
N LYS A 79 -4.82 1.41 -15.09
CA LYS A 79 -5.10 2.70 -15.72
C LYS A 79 -5.83 3.63 -14.75
N PHE A 80 -6.85 3.13 -14.06
CA PHE A 80 -7.53 3.89 -13.01
C PHE A 80 -6.53 4.40 -11.96
N LEU A 81 -5.69 3.53 -11.39
CA LEU A 81 -4.68 3.93 -10.40
C LEU A 81 -3.67 4.95 -10.95
N ARG A 82 -3.29 4.82 -12.22
CA ARG A 82 -2.36 5.76 -12.90
C ARG A 82 -2.98 7.15 -13.02
N ASP A 83 -4.23 7.22 -13.48
CA ASP A 83 -4.95 8.49 -13.69
C ASP A 83 -5.31 9.13 -12.34
N TRP A 84 -5.90 8.36 -11.43
CA TRP A 84 -6.21 8.80 -10.06
C TRP A 84 -4.96 9.19 -9.27
N GLY A 85 -3.85 8.48 -9.45
CA GLY A 85 -2.60 8.77 -8.74
C GLY A 85 -1.94 10.07 -9.18
N ALA A 86 -2.16 10.47 -10.43
CA ALA A 86 -1.71 11.74 -10.99
C ALA A 86 -2.64 12.91 -10.65
N ASP A 87 -3.94 12.65 -10.45
CA ASP A 87 -4.91 13.69 -10.11
C ASP A 87 -4.93 13.98 -8.60
N TRP A 88 -4.57 15.20 -8.20
CA TRP A 88 -4.58 15.67 -6.81
C TRP A 88 -5.62 16.76 -6.56
N HIS A 89 -6.64 16.85 -7.42
CA HIS A 89 -7.78 17.73 -7.24
C HIS A 89 -8.48 17.46 -5.89
N ASP A 90 -8.79 18.54 -5.18
CA ASP A 90 -9.52 18.57 -3.90
C ASP A 90 -9.00 17.66 -2.78
N CYS A 91 -7.77 17.16 -2.90
CA CYS A 91 -7.18 16.27 -1.92
C CYS A 91 -5.74 16.65 -1.55
N GLU A 92 -5.38 16.19 -0.37
CA GLU A 92 -4.17 16.55 0.36
C GLU A 92 -3.34 15.32 0.72
N MET A 93 -4.00 14.17 0.82
CA MET A 93 -3.42 12.86 1.07
C MET A 93 -4.25 11.81 0.32
N LYS A 94 -3.66 10.66 0.05
CA LYS A 94 -4.30 9.57 -0.70
C LYS A 94 -4.21 8.24 0.04
N ALA A 95 -5.22 7.40 -0.15
CA ALA A 95 -5.24 6.04 0.33
C ALA A 95 -5.89 5.11 -0.70
N VAL A 96 -5.51 3.85 -0.68
CA VAL A 96 -6.07 2.79 -1.54
C VAL A 96 -6.80 1.80 -0.67
N LEU A 97 -8.02 1.45 -1.06
CA LEU A 97 -8.87 0.45 -0.43
C LEU A 97 -8.97 -0.77 -1.35
N SER A 98 -8.65 -1.95 -0.83
CA SER A 98 -8.84 -3.22 -1.54
C SER A 98 -9.50 -4.24 -0.62
N GLN A 99 -9.92 -5.38 -1.17
CA GLN A 99 -10.45 -6.46 -0.34
C GLN A 99 -9.33 -7.06 0.53
N THR A 100 -8.14 -7.33 -0.02
CA THR A 100 -7.03 -7.95 0.71
C THR A 100 -5.66 -7.30 0.45
N ILE A 101 -4.68 -7.59 1.31
CA ILE A 101 -3.31 -7.03 1.28
C ILE A 101 -2.45 -7.59 0.15
N PHE A 102 -1.51 -6.79 -0.38
CA PHE A 102 -0.60 -7.14 -1.50
C PHE A 102 0.60 -8.01 -1.06
N CYS A 103 0.35 -8.98 -0.18
CA CYS A 103 1.29 -10.01 0.26
C CYS A 103 0.55 -11.20 0.88
N GLY A 104 1.26 -12.31 1.11
CA GLY A 104 0.79 -13.42 1.93
C GLY A 104 0.97 -13.12 3.42
N GLY A 105 0.04 -12.36 4.01
CA GLY A 105 0.16 -11.90 5.40
C GLY A 105 -0.24 -12.90 6.49
N ALA A 106 -0.60 -14.13 6.13
CA ALA A 106 -0.93 -15.20 7.07
C ALA A 106 -0.20 -16.49 6.70
N HIS A 107 0.38 -17.13 7.70
CA HIS A 107 1.11 -18.40 7.57
C HIS A 107 0.38 -19.58 8.22
N VAL A 108 -0.53 -19.34 9.15
CA VAL A 108 -1.30 -20.38 9.86
C VAL A 108 -2.77 -20.04 9.79
N HIS A 109 -3.60 -20.99 9.38
CA HIS A 109 -5.00 -20.78 9.05
C HIS A 109 -5.91 -21.69 9.88
N GLY A 110 -6.97 -21.11 10.46
CA GLY A 110 -8.09 -21.80 11.12
C GLY A 110 -7.75 -22.39 12.49
N LYS A 111 -6.68 -23.18 12.59
CA LYS A 111 -6.21 -23.82 13.82
C LYS A 111 -4.70 -23.69 13.96
N VAL A 112 -4.21 -23.70 15.21
CA VAL A 112 -2.78 -23.82 15.50
C VAL A 112 -2.23 -25.08 14.80
N GLY A 113 -1.11 -24.94 14.09
CA GLY A 113 -0.52 -25.99 13.26
C GLY A 113 -1.07 -26.10 11.82
N GLY A 114 -2.12 -25.36 11.46
CA GLY A 114 -2.67 -25.29 10.10
C GLY A 114 -1.82 -24.44 9.15
N ARG A 115 -0.52 -24.74 9.04
CA ARG A 115 0.41 -23.92 8.26
C ARG A 115 0.10 -23.99 6.76
N VAL A 116 -0.02 -22.82 6.15
CA VAL A 116 -0.08 -22.59 4.71
C VAL A 116 1.16 -21.77 4.39
N HIS A 117 2.07 -22.33 3.60
CA HIS A 117 3.31 -21.64 3.27
C HIS A 117 3.02 -20.42 2.38
N ALA A 118 2.19 -20.58 1.34
CA ALA A 118 1.68 -19.47 0.53
C ALA A 118 0.16 -19.54 0.37
N ASP A 119 -0.51 -18.42 0.69
CA ASP A 119 -1.94 -18.19 0.44
C ASP A 119 -2.11 -17.35 -0.82
N LEU A 120 -2.41 -18.02 -1.93
CA LEU A 120 -2.59 -17.38 -3.24
C LEU A 120 -3.93 -16.65 -3.34
N ASP A 121 -4.80 -16.77 -2.35
CA ASP A 121 -6.01 -15.97 -2.28
C ASP A 121 -5.68 -14.51 -1.94
N ALA A 122 -4.62 -14.24 -1.17
CA ALA A 122 -4.15 -12.87 -0.89
C ALA A 122 -3.55 -12.19 -2.13
N ASN A 123 -3.49 -10.86 -2.16
CA ASN A 123 -2.96 -10.11 -3.31
C ASN A 123 -1.42 -10.13 -3.40
N GLY A 124 -0.77 -11.06 -2.71
CA GLY A 124 0.63 -11.43 -2.97
C GLY A 124 0.83 -12.17 -4.29
N TRP A 125 -0.24 -12.77 -4.85
CA TRP A 125 -0.24 -13.51 -6.10
C TRP A 125 -1.29 -12.98 -7.09
N PRO A 126 -1.02 -12.99 -8.41
CA PRO A 126 0.28 -13.27 -9.04
C PRO A 126 1.31 -12.17 -8.74
N GLN A 127 2.58 -12.54 -8.54
CA GLN A 127 3.63 -11.61 -8.11
C GLN A 127 3.85 -10.48 -9.11
N THR A 128 3.85 -10.77 -10.41
CA THR A 128 3.93 -9.75 -11.46
C THR A 128 2.76 -8.76 -11.37
N GLY A 129 1.53 -9.25 -11.16
CA GLY A 129 0.34 -8.41 -10.98
C GLY A 129 0.41 -7.54 -9.71
N ARG A 130 0.89 -8.12 -8.61
CA ARG A 130 1.13 -7.43 -7.33
C ARG A 130 2.14 -6.31 -7.46
N ASN A 131 3.25 -6.55 -8.15
CA ASN A 131 4.29 -5.54 -8.37
C ASN A 131 3.78 -4.37 -9.22
N LYS A 132 3.00 -4.64 -10.28
CA LYS A 132 2.37 -3.58 -11.08
C LYS A 132 1.41 -2.71 -10.25
N ALA A 133 0.58 -3.33 -9.41
CA ALA A 133 -0.34 -2.60 -8.53
C ALA A 133 0.41 -1.67 -7.58
N LEU A 134 1.37 -2.21 -6.81
CA LEU A 134 2.16 -1.41 -5.85
C LEU A 134 3.00 -0.34 -6.54
N HIS A 135 3.48 -0.60 -7.77
CA HIS A 135 4.20 0.38 -8.57
C HIS A 135 3.31 1.59 -8.90
N GLU A 136 2.05 1.41 -9.30
CA GLU A 136 1.15 2.54 -9.55
C GLU A 136 0.71 3.21 -8.25
N MET A 137 0.48 2.45 -7.17
CA MET A 137 0.08 3.01 -5.86
C MET A 137 1.16 3.91 -5.25
N ARG A 138 2.44 3.54 -5.34
CA ARG A 138 3.54 4.34 -4.75
C ARG A 138 3.73 5.69 -5.44
N LYS A 139 3.35 5.84 -6.73
CA LYS A 139 3.44 7.11 -7.47
C LYS A 139 2.57 8.23 -6.89
N SER A 140 1.61 7.90 -6.04
CA SER A 140 0.74 8.87 -5.37
C SER A 140 0.97 8.93 -3.86
N PHE A 141 2.04 8.30 -3.36
CA PHE A 141 2.38 8.24 -1.92
C PHE A 141 1.21 7.76 -1.06
N SER A 142 0.37 6.88 -1.62
CA SER A 142 -0.85 6.42 -1.00
C SER A 142 -0.56 5.30 0.00
N VAL A 143 -1.22 5.35 1.16
CA VAL A 143 -1.24 4.23 2.10
C VAL A 143 -2.27 3.19 1.65
N HIS A 144 -1.98 1.91 1.85
CA HIS A 144 -2.90 0.83 1.54
C HIS A 144 -3.71 0.40 2.78
N ILE A 145 -5.02 0.27 2.64
CA ILE A 145 -5.92 -0.23 3.68
C ILE A 145 -6.73 -1.39 3.11
N ALA A 146 -6.78 -2.51 3.83
CA ALA A 146 -7.49 -3.70 3.39
C ALA A 146 -8.09 -4.48 4.57
N GLY A 147 -8.82 -5.55 4.27
CA GLY A 147 -9.35 -6.50 5.25
C GLY A 147 -9.02 -7.95 4.85
N ASP A 148 -10.05 -8.82 4.86
CA ASP A 148 -10.01 -10.22 4.39
C ASP A 148 -9.18 -11.20 5.23
N GLN A 149 -7.96 -10.82 5.65
CA GLN A 149 -7.02 -11.74 6.29
C GLN A 149 -7.35 -12.10 7.75
N HIS A 150 -8.43 -11.57 8.33
CA HIS A 150 -8.83 -11.83 9.72
C HIS A 150 -7.70 -11.66 10.74
N LEU A 151 -6.70 -10.84 10.42
CA LEU A 151 -5.52 -10.59 11.21
C LEU A 151 -5.14 -9.14 10.98
N GLY A 152 -5.09 -8.36 12.06
CA GLY A 152 -4.57 -7.00 11.98
C GLY A 152 -3.08 -7.06 11.66
N THR A 153 -2.62 -6.41 10.59
CA THR A 153 -1.19 -6.39 10.22
C THR A 153 -0.77 -5.03 9.66
N ILE A 154 0.47 -4.62 9.96
CA ILE A 154 1.14 -3.54 9.24
C ILE A 154 2.34 -4.14 8.50
N PHE A 155 2.35 -3.98 7.18
CA PHE A 155 3.50 -4.30 6.33
C PHE A 155 4.01 -3.06 5.59
N HIS A 156 5.31 -2.98 5.38
CA HIS A 156 5.90 -2.06 4.40
C HIS A 156 6.36 -2.89 3.20
N HIS A 157 5.81 -2.59 2.02
CA HIS A 157 6.02 -3.40 0.83
C HIS A 157 7.32 -3.03 0.12
N GLY A 158 7.99 -4.03 -0.44
CA GLY A 158 9.10 -3.87 -1.39
C GLY A 158 8.75 -4.45 -2.76
N ILE A 159 9.23 -3.82 -3.83
CA ILE A 159 9.21 -4.29 -5.23
C ILE A 159 10.64 -4.55 -5.67
N ASP A 160 11.40 -3.47 -5.89
CA ASP A 160 12.78 -3.53 -6.38
C ASP A 160 13.72 -3.80 -5.19
N GLU A 161 13.51 -3.07 -4.10
CA GLU A 161 14.21 -3.21 -2.83
C GLU A 161 13.23 -3.37 -1.66
N TRP A 162 13.74 -3.62 -0.45
CA TRP A 162 12.93 -3.55 0.76
C TRP A 162 12.40 -2.13 0.96
N ASN A 163 11.15 -2.01 1.44
CA ASN A 163 10.59 -0.73 1.90
C ASN A 163 10.50 0.36 0.81
N ASP A 164 10.42 -0.01 -0.47
CA ASP A 164 10.43 0.95 -1.60
C ASP A 164 9.03 1.20 -2.22
N ALA A 165 7.98 0.68 -1.60
CA ALA A 165 6.58 0.86 -1.99
C ALA A 165 5.69 1.20 -0.77
N ALA A 166 4.37 1.12 -0.92
CA ALA A 166 3.43 1.59 0.11
C ALA A 166 3.52 0.81 1.44
N TYR A 167 3.14 1.47 2.53
CA TYR A 167 2.69 0.77 3.74
C TYR A 167 1.28 0.22 3.52
N SER A 168 0.98 -0.91 4.16
CA SER A 168 -0.36 -1.47 4.25
C SER A 168 -0.81 -1.65 5.69
N PHE A 169 -2.10 -1.44 5.92
CA PHE A 169 -2.79 -1.84 7.13
C PHE A 169 -3.96 -2.76 6.79
N CYS A 170 -3.79 -4.05 7.09
CA CYS A 170 -4.93 -4.96 7.15
C CYS A 170 -5.66 -4.69 8.47
N VAL A 171 -6.90 -4.24 8.43
CA VAL A 171 -7.71 -4.08 9.64
C VAL A 171 -8.12 -5.47 10.16
N PRO A 172 -8.21 -5.67 11.49
CA PRO A 172 -8.68 -6.94 12.04
C PRO A 172 -10.17 -7.16 11.71
N SER A 173 -10.61 -8.42 11.79
CA SER A 173 -12.05 -8.71 11.70
C SER A 173 -12.78 -8.21 12.95
N ILE A 174 -13.96 -7.61 12.78
CA ILE A 174 -14.86 -7.22 13.88
C ILE A 174 -15.23 -8.43 14.74
N ALA A 175 -15.45 -9.58 14.10
CA ALA A 175 -15.66 -10.87 14.75
C ALA A 175 -14.78 -11.93 14.07
N ASN A 176 -13.85 -12.51 14.82
CA ASN A 176 -12.78 -13.34 14.26
C ASN A 176 -13.04 -14.84 14.46
N LEU A 177 -13.92 -15.40 13.63
CA LEU A 177 -14.28 -16.82 13.69
C LEU A 177 -13.30 -17.75 12.96
N TYR A 178 -12.40 -17.19 12.15
CA TYR A 178 -11.40 -17.95 11.41
C TYR A 178 -10.03 -17.32 11.65
N LEU A 179 -9.33 -17.85 12.65
CA LEU A 179 -8.08 -17.30 13.14
C LEU A 179 -6.96 -17.49 12.11
N ARG A 180 -6.13 -16.46 11.97
CA ARG A 180 -4.92 -16.47 11.16
C ARG A 180 -3.76 -15.91 11.99
N TRP A 181 -2.54 -16.34 11.66
CA TRP A 181 -1.32 -15.86 12.30
C TRP A 181 -0.25 -15.51 11.28
N TRP A 182 0.44 -14.40 11.53
CA TRP A 182 1.74 -14.13 10.95
C TRP A 182 2.81 -14.81 11.80
N ALA A 183 3.28 -15.96 11.34
CA ALA A 183 4.27 -16.77 12.04
C ALA A 183 5.37 -17.19 11.07
N PRO A 184 6.31 -16.31 10.69
CA PRO A 184 7.46 -16.69 9.88
C PRO A 184 8.29 -17.76 10.61
N LEU A 185 8.97 -18.62 9.85
CA LEU A 185 9.82 -19.68 10.43
C LEU A 185 11.12 -19.11 11.01
N GLU A 186 11.65 -18.08 10.35
CA GLU A 186 12.87 -17.38 10.76
C GLU A 186 12.54 -15.99 11.30
N PRO A 187 13.32 -15.46 12.25
CA PRO A 187 13.22 -14.08 12.68
C PRO A 187 13.44 -13.09 11.52
N GLY A 188 12.72 -11.96 11.54
CA GLY A 188 12.87 -10.93 10.51
C GLY A 188 14.23 -10.24 10.58
N LYS A 189 14.76 -9.88 9.40
CA LYS A 189 16.00 -9.09 9.29
C LYS A 189 15.72 -7.61 9.55
N ASN A 190 16.75 -6.82 9.85
CA ASN A 190 16.65 -5.37 10.09
C ASN A 190 15.53 -4.98 11.07
N ARG A 191 15.25 -5.87 12.03
CA ARG A 191 14.25 -5.69 13.06
C ARG A 191 14.71 -4.63 14.06
N LEU A 192 13.81 -3.73 14.45
CA LEU A 192 14.11 -2.79 15.53
C LEU A 192 14.34 -3.52 16.86
N GLU A 193 15.28 -3.00 17.64
CA GLU A 193 15.57 -3.52 18.96
C GLU A 193 14.32 -3.56 19.85
N GLY A 194 14.14 -4.65 20.60
CA GLY A 194 12.97 -4.86 21.47
C GLY A 194 11.67 -5.28 20.77
N MET A 195 11.62 -5.29 19.43
CA MET A 195 10.42 -5.76 18.71
C MET A 195 10.35 -7.29 18.62
N PRO A 196 9.13 -7.89 18.53
CA PRO A 196 8.95 -9.34 18.45
C PRO A 196 9.68 -9.98 17.26
N ASN A 197 10.15 -11.22 17.41
CA ASN A 197 10.94 -11.92 16.37
C ASN A 197 10.27 -12.00 14.99
N TYR A 198 8.94 -12.01 14.93
CA TYR A 198 8.17 -12.03 13.68
C TYR A 198 8.17 -10.69 12.91
N THR A 199 8.75 -9.63 13.47
CA THR A 199 8.86 -8.32 12.84
C THR A 199 10.21 -8.14 12.13
N GLY A 200 10.27 -7.18 11.21
CA GLY A 200 11.41 -6.96 10.32
C GLY A 200 11.14 -7.45 8.90
N GLU A 201 12.18 -7.54 8.10
CA GLU A 201 12.15 -7.93 6.69
C GLU A 201 12.00 -9.45 6.53
N HIS A 202 11.03 -9.85 5.72
CA HIS A 202 10.71 -11.23 5.37
C HIS A 202 10.37 -11.36 3.89
N LEU A 203 10.74 -12.50 3.31
CA LEU A 203 10.07 -12.96 2.10
C LEU A 203 8.79 -13.66 2.53
N ASP A 204 7.65 -13.25 1.99
CA ASP A 204 6.41 -14.01 2.18
C ASP A 204 6.48 -15.35 1.44
N GLY A 205 5.46 -16.19 1.61
CA GLY A 205 5.39 -17.50 0.95
C GLY A 205 5.51 -17.47 -0.57
N MET A 206 5.30 -16.32 -1.24
CA MET A 206 5.40 -16.13 -2.70
C MET A 206 6.72 -15.46 -3.11
N GLY A 207 7.64 -15.26 -2.17
CA GLY A 207 8.92 -14.58 -2.41
C GLY A 207 8.80 -13.06 -2.48
N ASN A 208 7.69 -12.45 -2.07
CA ASN A 208 7.55 -11.00 -2.06
C ASN A 208 8.30 -10.39 -0.87
N LYS A 209 9.00 -9.28 -1.09
CA LYS A 209 9.63 -8.48 -0.03
C LYS A 209 8.57 -7.76 0.80
N VAL A 210 8.49 -8.09 2.08
CA VAL A 210 7.63 -7.42 3.07
C VAL A 210 8.35 -7.19 4.39
N THR A 211 8.21 -5.99 4.95
CA THR A 211 8.67 -5.70 6.31
C THR A 211 7.48 -5.70 7.25
N CYS A 212 7.41 -6.67 8.14
CA CYS A 212 6.35 -6.76 9.15
C CYS A 212 6.65 -5.80 10.30
N TRP A 213 5.76 -4.84 10.54
CA TRP A 213 5.86 -3.90 11.66
C TRP A 213 5.03 -4.31 12.86
N ALA A 214 3.85 -4.87 12.61
CA ALA A 214 2.95 -5.33 13.66
C ALA A 214 2.02 -6.42 13.11
N ALA A 215 1.67 -7.37 13.97
CA ALA A 215 0.67 -8.39 13.70
C ALA A 215 -0.12 -8.65 14.99
N ALA A 216 -1.44 -8.57 14.93
CA ALA A 216 -2.33 -8.85 16.05
C ALA A 216 -2.52 -10.36 16.21
N ASN A 217 -1.41 -11.10 16.36
CA ASN A 217 -1.42 -12.55 16.44
C ASN A 217 -2.30 -13.02 17.62
N PRO A 218 -3.30 -13.88 17.39
CA PRO A 218 -4.06 -14.49 18.48
C PRO A 218 -3.14 -15.26 19.44
N GLY A 219 -3.39 -15.19 20.75
CA GLY A 219 -2.72 -16.09 21.70
C GLY A 219 -3.14 -17.56 21.47
N ASP A 220 -2.37 -18.52 21.99
CA ASP A 220 -2.58 -19.96 21.76
C ASP A 220 -3.83 -20.53 22.48
N LYS A 221 -4.25 -19.89 23.57
CA LYS A 221 -5.43 -20.30 24.37
C LYS A 221 -6.64 -19.36 24.15
N PRO A 222 -7.88 -19.87 24.27
CA PRO A 222 -9.08 -19.03 24.19
C PRO A 222 -9.03 -17.95 25.26
N ASN A 223 -9.38 -16.72 24.90
CA ASN A 223 -9.47 -15.58 25.82
C ASN A 223 -10.79 -15.58 26.63
N GLY A 224 -11.39 -16.75 26.87
CA GLY A 224 -12.63 -16.91 27.66
C GLY A 224 -13.89 -16.29 27.05
N GLY A 225 -13.84 -15.85 25.79
CA GLY A 225 -14.93 -15.15 25.09
C GLY A 225 -15.95 -16.06 24.39
N GLY A 226 -17.15 -15.53 24.11
CA GLY A 226 -18.14 -16.13 23.20
C GLY A 226 -17.79 -15.94 21.72
N LYS A 227 -18.68 -16.38 20.80
CA LYS A 227 -18.43 -16.39 19.34
C LYS A 227 -18.03 -15.02 18.73
N LEU A 228 -18.45 -13.91 19.34
CA LEU A 228 -18.13 -12.55 18.88
C LEU A 228 -16.94 -11.92 19.60
N THR A 229 -16.41 -12.57 20.64
CA THR A 229 -15.29 -12.07 21.45
C THR A 229 -14.03 -12.93 21.29
N THR A 230 -13.96 -13.58 20.13
CA THR A 230 -12.82 -14.36 19.64
C THR A 230 -11.51 -13.56 19.69
N ARG A 231 -10.40 -14.29 19.81
CA ARG A 231 -9.05 -13.75 19.87
C ARG A 231 -8.76 -12.86 18.65
N ALA A 232 -7.97 -11.80 18.85
CA ALA A 232 -7.58 -10.85 17.79
C ALA A 232 -8.74 -10.20 17.00
N ALA A 233 -9.96 -10.16 17.56
CA ALA A 233 -11.09 -9.45 16.96
C ALA A 233 -11.08 -7.97 17.34
N GLY A 234 -11.44 -7.09 16.42
CA GLY A 234 -11.28 -5.66 16.63
C GLY A 234 -11.68 -4.80 15.45
N PHE A 235 -11.17 -3.59 15.45
CA PHE A 235 -11.31 -2.67 14.32
C PHE A 235 -10.07 -1.81 14.14
N GLY A 236 -9.85 -1.36 12.91
CA GLY A 236 -8.80 -0.41 12.58
C GLY A 236 -9.31 1.02 12.63
N VAL A 237 -8.45 1.95 13.05
CA VAL A 237 -8.67 3.40 12.93
C VAL A 237 -7.46 4.00 12.24
N VAL A 238 -7.66 4.63 11.09
CA VAL A 238 -6.59 5.35 10.37
C VAL A 238 -6.84 6.85 10.49
N LYS A 239 -5.90 7.57 11.08
CA LYS A 239 -5.97 9.03 11.27
C LYS A 239 -5.02 9.71 10.28
N PHE A 240 -5.57 10.55 9.42
CA PHE A 240 -4.81 11.38 8.49
C PHE A 240 -4.62 12.77 9.08
N ASN A 241 -3.38 13.15 9.36
CA ASN A 241 -3.03 14.49 9.82
C ASN A 241 -2.49 15.31 8.64
N LYS A 242 -3.39 16.03 7.97
CA LYS A 242 -3.05 16.81 6.76
C LYS A 242 -2.01 17.91 7.02
N LYS A 243 -2.12 18.61 8.16
CA LYS A 243 -1.15 19.65 8.58
C LYS A 243 0.26 19.09 8.78
N LYS A 244 0.38 17.88 9.32
CA LYS A 244 1.68 17.23 9.57
C LYS A 244 2.13 16.32 8.42
N ARG A 245 1.26 16.00 7.46
CA ARG A 245 1.44 14.96 6.42
C ARG A 245 1.82 13.61 7.02
N THR A 246 1.14 13.22 8.12
CA THR A 246 1.36 11.93 8.79
C THR A 246 0.10 11.08 8.82
N ILE A 247 0.29 9.76 8.85
CA ILE A 247 -0.77 8.76 8.87
C ILE A 247 -0.55 7.89 10.09
N THR A 248 -1.52 7.85 11.01
CA THR A 248 -1.47 6.99 12.19
C THR A 248 -2.45 5.84 12.03
N MET A 249 -1.92 4.62 11.97
CA MET A 249 -2.68 3.38 11.95
C MET A 249 -2.84 2.90 13.40
N GLY A 250 -4.07 2.66 13.82
CA GLY A 250 -4.41 2.08 15.11
C GLY A 250 -5.26 0.82 14.99
N CYS A 251 -5.05 -0.13 15.89
CA CYS A 251 -5.70 -1.44 15.87
C CYS A 251 -6.22 -1.77 17.27
N TRP A 252 -7.53 -1.73 17.43
CA TRP A 252 -8.20 -1.81 18.73
C TRP A 252 -8.89 -3.15 18.90
N PRO A 253 -8.77 -3.81 20.08
CA PRO A 253 -9.63 -4.95 20.40
C PRO A 253 -11.10 -4.56 20.40
N ARG A 254 -11.98 -5.51 20.06
CA ARG A 254 -13.41 -5.24 19.82
C ARG A 254 -14.17 -4.67 21.03
N ASN A 255 -13.77 -5.05 22.25
CA ASN A 255 -14.50 -4.78 23.49
C ASN A 255 -13.84 -3.72 24.37
N VAL A 256 -13.12 -2.77 23.76
CA VAL A 256 -12.50 -1.66 24.50
C VAL A 256 -13.25 -0.36 24.23
N ASN A 257 -13.24 0.54 25.20
CA ASN A 257 -13.72 1.90 25.01
C ASN A 257 -12.56 2.76 24.48
N ILE A 258 -12.59 3.14 23.20
CA ILE A 258 -11.50 3.94 22.61
C ILE A 258 -11.40 5.37 23.15
N ALA A 259 -12.43 5.84 23.87
CA ALA A 259 -12.39 7.13 24.56
C ALA A 259 -11.78 7.04 25.96
N ASP A 260 -11.62 5.82 26.50
CA ASP A 260 -10.94 5.59 27.76
C ASP A 260 -9.42 5.65 27.55
N PRO A 261 -8.70 6.59 28.21
CA PRO A 261 -7.25 6.71 28.05
C PRO A 261 -6.47 5.47 28.51
N ASP A 262 -7.05 4.62 29.35
CA ASP A 262 -6.41 3.40 29.84
C ASP A 262 -6.60 2.20 28.88
N SER A 263 -7.45 2.34 27.86
CA SER A 263 -7.65 1.30 26.86
C SER A 263 -6.41 1.12 25.98
N LYS A 264 -6.05 -0.15 25.74
CA LYS A 264 -4.86 -0.52 24.99
C LYS A 264 -5.21 -1.04 23.60
N GLN A 265 -4.43 -0.61 22.61
CA GLN A 265 -4.40 -1.21 21.28
C GLN A 265 -3.69 -2.56 21.31
N TYR A 266 -3.77 -3.31 20.22
CA TYR A 266 -2.93 -4.48 20.04
C TYR A 266 -1.43 -4.11 20.07
N PRO A 267 -0.55 -5.00 20.56
CA PRO A 267 0.89 -4.75 20.57
C PRO A 267 1.43 -4.38 19.19
N GLY A 268 2.27 -3.34 19.13
CA GLY A 268 2.80 -2.77 17.89
C GLY A 268 2.00 -1.60 17.33
N TRP A 269 0.81 -1.32 17.87
CA TRP A 269 0.01 -0.13 17.54
C TRP A 269 -0.06 0.86 18.72
N PRO A 270 -0.26 2.15 18.46
CA PRO A 270 -0.39 2.78 17.14
C PRO A 270 0.96 2.91 16.42
N LYS A 271 0.92 2.89 15.08
CA LYS A 271 2.09 3.17 14.23
C LYS A 271 1.81 4.40 13.39
N THR A 272 2.70 5.39 13.48
CA THR A 272 2.67 6.59 12.65
C THR A 272 3.75 6.52 11.59
N ILE A 273 3.41 6.93 10.37
CA ILE A 273 4.30 7.08 9.22
C ILE A 273 4.14 8.50 8.65
N SER A 274 5.16 8.98 7.93
CA SER A 274 5.02 10.13 7.05
C SER A 274 4.29 9.73 5.77
N GLN A 275 3.70 10.70 5.07
CA GLN A 275 3.12 10.45 3.74
C GLN A 275 4.16 9.90 2.77
N GLU A 276 5.36 10.51 2.77
CA GLU A 276 6.44 10.17 1.85
C GLU A 276 7.03 8.78 2.10
N ASP A 277 6.82 8.21 3.29
CA ASP A 277 7.21 6.83 3.61
C ASP A 277 6.54 5.81 2.67
N ASN A 278 5.40 6.13 2.05
CA ASN A 278 4.72 5.25 1.08
C ASN A 278 5.40 5.21 -0.31
N TYR A 279 6.46 5.99 -0.51
CA TYR A 279 7.38 5.85 -1.64
C TYR A 279 8.83 6.10 -1.17
N ALA A 280 9.26 5.31 -0.19
CA ALA A 280 10.60 5.42 0.41
C ALA A 280 11.75 4.85 -0.44
N ARG A 281 11.53 4.66 -1.76
CA ARG A 281 12.60 4.28 -2.70
C ARG A 281 13.76 5.26 -2.58
N GLN A 282 14.99 4.72 -2.51
CA GLN A 282 16.21 5.49 -2.36
C GLN A 282 16.49 6.32 -3.61
N ALA A 283 16.88 7.58 -3.40
CA ALA A 283 17.21 8.49 -4.50
C ALA A 283 18.52 8.05 -5.17
N VAL A 284 18.55 8.03 -6.50
CA VAL A 284 19.78 7.90 -7.30
C VAL A 284 20.35 9.28 -7.62
N ALA A 285 19.47 10.27 -7.79
CA ALA A 285 19.82 11.67 -8.00
C ALA A 285 18.65 12.56 -7.54
N TRP A 286 18.86 13.88 -7.60
CA TRP A 286 17.87 14.87 -7.23
C TRP A 286 17.64 15.86 -8.38
N LEU A 287 16.49 16.52 -8.40
CA LEU A 287 16.29 17.72 -9.20
C LEU A 287 16.66 18.96 -8.37
N PRO A 288 16.89 20.13 -8.99
CA PRO A 288 17.04 21.38 -8.27
C PRO A 288 15.89 21.59 -7.26
N THR A 289 16.19 22.25 -6.15
CA THR A 289 15.17 22.66 -5.18
C THR A 289 14.21 23.62 -5.87
N LEU A 290 12.93 23.28 -5.85
CA LEU A 290 11.87 24.15 -6.35
C LEU A 290 11.49 25.10 -5.22
N GLN A 291 11.68 26.40 -5.42
CA GLN A 291 11.22 27.44 -4.50
C GLN A 291 9.99 28.11 -5.09
N PHE A 292 8.85 27.95 -4.44
CA PHE A 292 7.57 28.50 -4.87
C PHE A 292 7.38 29.90 -4.27
N THR A 293 6.85 30.83 -5.09
CA THR A 293 6.48 32.18 -4.66
C THR A 293 4.99 32.39 -4.92
N GLY A 294 4.27 32.98 -3.97
CA GLY A 294 2.84 33.29 -4.11
C GLY A 294 1.90 32.10 -3.93
N THR A 295 2.42 30.91 -3.59
CA THR A 295 1.62 29.71 -3.32
C THR A 295 2.27 28.84 -2.25
N VAL A 296 1.45 28.02 -1.59
CA VAL A 296 1.88 26.99 -0.64
C VAL A 296 1.14 25.68 -0.94
N ASP A 297 1.80 24.56 -0.64
CA ASP A 297 1.31 23.21 -0.90
C ASP A 297 0.89 22.94 -2.36
N PRO A 298 1.66 23.36 -3.39
CA PRO A 298 1.36 23.03 -4.77
C PRO A 298 1.47 21.52 -5.03
N VAL A 299 0.81 21.07 -6.08
CA VAL A 299 0.99 19.72 -6.63
C VAL A 299 2.22 19.73 -7.54
N VAL A 300 3.15 18.82 -7.29
CA VAL A 300 4.35 18.62 -8.10
C VAL A 300 4.28 17.22 -8.73
N GLN A 301 4.30 17.18 -10.06
CA GLN A 301 4.42 15.96 -10.84
C GLN A 301 5.78 15.92 -11.52
N VAL A 302 6.49 14.81 -11.33
CA VAL A 302 7.80 14.57 -11.94
C VAL A 302 7.62 13.56 -13.06
N VAL A 303 8.03 13.94 -14.27
CA VAL A 303 7.95 13.10 -15.47
C VAL A 303 9.36 12.87 -15.98
N ASP A 304 9.69 11.61 -16.20
CA ASP A 304 10.93 11.21 -16.85
C ASP A 304 10.79 11.36 -18.37
N GLU A 305 11.64 12.21 -18.96
CA GLU A 305 11.55 12.54 -20.38
C GLU A 305 12.01 11.41 -21.30
N SER A 306 12.81 10.45 -20.80
CA SER A 306 13.29 9.33 -21.61
C SER A 306 12.22 8.28 -21.87
N GLU A 307 11.28 8.11 -20.93
CA GLU A 307 10.19 7.13 -21.02
C GLU A 307 8.81 7.79 -21.21
N GLY A 308 8.72 9.11 -21.03
CA GLY A 308 7.46 9.84 -21.01
C GLY A 308 6.55 9.43 -19.85
N GLN A 309 7.10 8.82 -18.80
CA GLN A 309 6.34 8.27 -17.68
C GLN A 309 6.38 9.17 -16.46
N ILE A 310 5.25 9.25 -15.76
CA ILE A 310 5.18 9.88 -14.45
C ILE A 310 5.98 9.03 -13.46
N VAL A 311 6.97 9.66 -12.84
CA VAL A 311 7.75 9.07 -11.73
C VAL A 311 6.90 9.07 -10.47
N TYR A 312 6.27 10.21 -10.15
CA TYR A 312 5.25 10.38 -9.12
C TYR A 312 4.54 11.73 -9.25
N THR A 313 3.43 11.88 -8.55
CA THR A 313 2.78 13.17 -8.27
C THR A 313 2.53 13.29 -6.76
N LEU A 314 2.81 14.47 -6.20
CA LEU A 314 2.66 14.75 -4.77
C LEU A 314 2.17 16.19 -4.56
N ARG A 315 1.14 16.37 -3.73
CA ARG A 315 0.90 17.67 -3.10
C ARG A 315 1.94 17.87 -2.00
N ILE A 316 2.87 18.80 -2.22
CA ILE A 316 3.98 19.03 -1.28
C ILE A 316 3.49 19.80 -0.06
N LYS A 317 4.35 19.94 0.96
CA LYS A 317 4.08 20.73 2.15
C LYS A 317 5.03 21.92 2.21
N GLY A 318 4.49 23.13 2.26
CA GLY A 318 5.22 24.39 2.30
C GLY A 318 5.39 25.02 0.92
N ASP A 319 6.43 25.83 0.79
CA ASP A 319 6.79 26.63 -0.38
C ASP A 319 8.11 26.17 -1.01
N SER A 320 8.66 25.04 -0.57
CA SER A 320 9.91 24.48 -1.10
C SER A 320 9.83 22.96 -1.18
N TYR A 321 10.35 22.39 -2.27
CA TYR A 321 10.43 20.95 -2.45
C TYR A 321 11.62 20.58 -3.33
N ARG A 322 12.40 19.59 -2.92
CA ARG A 322 13.48 19.02 -3.73
C ARG A 322 13.07 17.63 -4.21
N PRO A 323 12.71 17.46 -5.50
CA PRO A 323 12.31 16.15 -6.00
C PRO A 323 13.48 15.16 -6.01
N LYS A 324 13.25 13.95 -5.49
CA LYS A 324 14.17 12.82 -5.67
C LYS A 324 13.81 12.05 -6.93
N VAL A 325 14.81 11.50 -7.61
CA VAL A 325 14.60 10.65 -8.80
C VAL A 325 15.45 9.40 -8.74
N PHE A 326 15.03 8.38 -9.49
CA PHE A 326 15.55 7.01 -9.37
C PHE A 326 16.46 6.60 -10.53
N LYS A 327 16.83 7.56 -11.38
CA LYS A 327 17.90 7.45 -12.37
C LYS A 327 18.42 8.85 -12.72
N LYS A 328 19.62 8.92 -13.30
CA LYS A 328 20.17 10.16 -13.86
C LYS A 328 19.51 10.45 -15.20
N GLY A 329 19.25 11.72 -15.52
CA GLY A 329 18.58 12.05 -16.77
C GLY A 329 18.06 13.47 -16.86
N SER A 330 17.03 13.63 -17.70
CA SER A 330 16.29 14.87 -17.93
C SER A 330 14.84 14.66 -17.55
N TYR A 331 14.26 15.63 -16.88
CA TYR A 331 12.92 15.54 -16.31
C TYR A 331 12.09 16.76 -16.67
N THR A 332 10.79 16.53 -16.87
CA THR A 332 9.78 17.57 -16.87
C THR A 332 9.15 17.63 -15.48
N VAL A 333 9.09 18.82 -14.89
CA VAL A 333 8.39 19.08 -13.63
C VAL A 333 7.14 19.90 -13.93
N ASN A 334 5.97 19.31 -13.70
CA ASN A 334 4.70 20.03 -13.76
C ASN A 334 4.30 20.46 -12.36
N VAL A 335 3.93 21.73 -12.21
CA VAL A 335 3.52 22.34 -10.95
C VAL A 335 2.12 22.89 -11.12
N GLU A 336 1.21 22.53 -10.22
CA GLU A 336 -0.20 22.87 -10.29
C GLU A 336 -0.72 23.40 -8.95
N GLN A 337 -1.53 24.45 -9.00
CA GLN A 337 -2.28 24.96 -7.85
C GLN A 337 -3.64 25.48 -8.33
N GLY A 338 -4.73 24.82 -7.91
CA GLY A 338 -6.06 25.15 -8.41
C GLY A 338 -6.10 24.99 -9.93
N LYS A 339 -6.38 26.08 -10.66
CA LYS A 339 -6.39 26.09 -12.13
C LYS A 339 -5.05 26.45 -12.75
N LEU A 340 -4.12 26.97 -11.96
CA LEU A 340 -2.82 27.44 -12.43
C LEU A 340 -1.89 26.25 -12.63
N ARG A 341 -1.19 26.25 -13.77
CA ARG A 341 -0.23 25.20 -14.14
C ARG A 341 1.02 25.78 -14.77
N LYS A 342 2.18 25.22 -14.44
CA LYS A 342 3.47 25.53 -15.06
C LYS A 342 4.24 24.25 -15.32
N SER A 343 4.92 24.18 -16.47
CA SER A 343 5.75 23.03 -16.86
C SER A 343 7.18 23.49 -17.09
N LEU A 344 8.12 22.85 -16.39
CA LEU A 344 9.56 23.09 -16.49
C LEU A 344 10.19 21.87 -17.15
N LYS A 345 10.67 22.00 -18.39
CA LYS A 345 11.23 20.89 -19.17
C LYS A 345 12.75 20.92 -19.16
N GLY A 346 13.38 19.78 -19.44
CA GLY A 346 14.83 19.69 -19.60
C GLY A 346 15.59 19.78 -18.27
N ILE A 347 14.93 19.56 -17.13
CA ILE A 347 15.54 19.71 -15.82
C ILE A 347 16.49 18.54 -15.56
N ARG A 348 17.78 18.85 -15.43
CA ARG A 348 18.83 17.85 -15.25
C ARG A 348 18.97 17.46 -13.78
N THR A 349 19.36 16.21 -13.59
CA THR A 349 19.65 15.66 -12.28
C THR A 349 20.96 16.20 -11.70
N LEU A 350 20.97 16.38 -10.39
CA LEU A 350 22.08 16.82 -9.57
C LEU A 350 22.47 15.74 -8.56
N GLY A 351 23.70 15.79 -8.06
CA GLY A 351 24.15 15.05 -6.89
C GLY A 351 23.45 15.46 -5.61
N ALA A 352 23.55 14.63 -4.56
CA ALA A 352 22.90 14.90 -3.27
C ALA A 352 23.36 16.22 -2.63
N ASP A 353 24.64 16.54 -2.76
CA ASP A 353 25.28 17.71 -2.12
C ASP A 353 25.27 18.97 -3.01
N GLU A 354 24.75 18.88 -4.23
CA GLU A 354 24.66 20.02 -5.14
C GLU A 354 23.45 20.90 -4.79
N ASP A 355 23.71 22.17 -4.51
CA ASP A 355 22.69 23.16 -4.19
C ASP A 355 22.39 24.03 -5.42
N GLN A 356 21.27 23.74 -6.08
CA GLN A 356 20.70 24.58 -7.12
C GLN A 356 19.23 24.79 -6.80
N THR A 357 18.78 26.04 -6.94
CA THR A 357 17.38 26.42 -6.72
C THR A 357 16.75 26.94 -8.01
N LEU A 358 15.54 26.49 -8.31
CA LEU A 358 14.68 27.01 -9.36
C LEU A 358 13.50 27.74 -8.72
N LYS A 359 13.37 29.03 -9.02
CA LYS A 359 12.20 29.81 -8.61
C LYS A 359 11.00 29.47 -9.50
N VAL A 360 9.88 29.14 -8.88
CA VAL A 360 8.64 28.74 -9.55
C VAL A 360 7.51 29.65 -9.12
N GLU A 361 7.22 30.63 -9.97
CA GLU A 361 6.02 31.46 -9.88
C GLU A 361 4.91 30.85 -10.75
N LEU A 362 3.82 30.45 -10.11
CA LEU A 362 2.52 30.24 -10.74
C LEU A 362 1.87 31.62 -10.84
N GLY A 363 1.47 32.06 -12.04
CA GLY A 363 0.91 33.42 -12.22
C GLY A 363 -0.29 33.69 -11.32
N SER A 364 -0.73 34.95 -11.23
CA SER A 364 -1.99 35.29 -10.57
C SER A 364 -3.17 35.01 -11.51
N ASP A 365 -4.22 34.36 -10.99
CA ASP A 365 -5.54 34.33 -11.65
C ASP A 365 -6.17 35.74 -11.72
#